data_AF-A0A351HY83-F1
#
_entry.id   AF-A0A351HY83-F1
#
_cell.length_a   1.000
_cell.length_b   1.000
_cell.length_c   1.000
_cell.angle_alpha   90.00
_cell.angle_beta   90.00
_cell.angle_gamma   90.00
#
_symmetry.space_group_name_H-M   'P 1'
#
loop_
_entity.id
_entity.type
_entity.pdbx_description
1 polymer ?
#
loop_
_entity_poly.entity_id
_entity_poly.type
_entity_poly.pdbx_seq_one_letter_code
_entity_poly.pdbx_strand_id
1 'polypeptide(L)'
;MKFKYKIVALFVSAIVLINLGIGIYAVNSMQNKVLDAARSKLLSDAALGEAFLDQQIPGDWIIKEGDLYKDSVKMNDNFGIVDRIGELTGDTVTVFQDDTRVATNVKDAEGNRAVNTQATDVVKKTVLDQGETYIGKANVVGVWNQTVYKPITNAKGEVIGIWYVGIPNTIYDKLATDFRNMLILFSIVAVTLAGIVIWIITDRMTRPLVMLEKVTNRVAQGD
;
A
#
# COMPACT_ATOMS: atom_id res chain seq x y z
N MET A 1 30.66 -21.00 34.90
CA MET A 1 29.99 -19.75 34.44
C MET A 1 30.06 -19.55 32.92
N LYS A 2 31.23 -19.58 32.26
CA LYS A 2 31.35 -19.33 30.81
C LYS A 2 30.51 -20.27 29.91
N PHE A 3 30.26 -21.50 30.35
CA PHE A 3 29.44 -22.49 29.61
C PHE A 3 27.95 -22.12 29.55
N LYS A 4 27.36 -21.64 30.66
CA LYS A 4 25.95 -21.22 30.74
C LYS A 4 25.64 -20.10 29.74
N TYR A 5 26.48 -19.07 29.70
CA TYR A 5 26.27 -17.92 28.79
C TYR A 5 26.37 -18.31 27.32
N LYS A 6 27.22 -19.28 26.96
CA LYS A 6 27.31 -19.78 25.58
C LYS A 6 26.02 -20.47 25.13
N ILE A 7 25.42 -21.29 25.99
CA ILE A 7 24.13 -21.95 25.71
C ILE A 7 23.02 -20.91 25.53
N VAL A 8 22.88 -20.00 26.50
CA VAL A 8 21.85 -18.94 26.44
C VAL A 8 22.03 -18.09 25.17
N ALA A 9 23.25 -17.67 24.86
CA ALA A 9 23.54 -16.86 23.68
C ALA A 9 23.22 -17.59 22.37
N LEU A 10 23.52 -18.89 22.27
CA LEU A 10 23.21 -19.70 21.09
C LEU A 10 21.70 -19.82 20.84
N PHE A 11 20.91 -20.11 21.88
CA PHE A 11 19.46 -20.24 21.73
C PHE A 11 18.79 -18.90 21.47
N VAL A 12 19.21 -17.84 22.17
CA VAL A 12 18.68 -16.48 21.95
C VAL A 12 19.01 -16.00 20.54
N SER A 13 20.24 -16.23 20.03
CA SER A 13 20.60 -15.82 18.68
C SER A 13 19.78 -16.57 17.61
N ALA A 14 19.56 -17.87 17.78
CA ALA A 14 18.69 -18.65 16.89
C ALA A 14 17.25 -18.09 16.86
N ILE A 15 16.69 -17.76 18.02
CA ILE A 15 15.33 -17.18 18.12
C ILE A 15 15.28 -15.80 17.46
N VAL A 16 16.29 -14.96 17.66
CA VAL A 16 16.36 -13.64 17.03
C VAL A 16 16.41 -13.78 15.51
N LEU A 17 17.21 -14.70 14.97
CA LEU A 17 17.29 -14.95 13.53
C LEU A 17 15.93 -15.39 12.95
N ILE A 18 15.23 -16.30 13.64
CA ILE A 18 13.89 -16.74 13.22
C ILE A 18 12.89 -15.58 13.24
N ASN A 19 12.87 -14.78 14.32
CA ASN A 19 11.98 -13.62 14.43
C ASN A 19 12.25 -12.59 13.33
N LEU A 20 13.53 -12.33 13.00
CA LEU A 20 13.88 -11.43 11.91
C LEU A 20 13.37 -11.96 10.56
N GLY A 21 13.58 -13.25 10.28
CA GLY A 21 13.09 -13.86 9.03
C GLY A 21 11.57 -13.78 8.88
N ILE A 22 10.83 -14.18 9.94
CA ILE A 22 9.37 -14.10 9.97
C ILE A 22 8.90 -12.64 9.87
N GLY A 23 9.54 -11.73 10.60
CA GLY A 23 9.19 -10.31 10.59
C GLY A 23 9.35 -9.66 9.22
N ILE A 24 10.49 -9.90 8.55
CA ILE A 24 10.75 -9.40 7.18
C ILE A 24 9.71 -9.99 6.21
N TYR A 25 9.49 -11.30 6.27
CA TYR A 25 8.48 -11.96 5.44
C TYR A 25 7.08 -11.37 5.66
N ALA A 26 6.67 -11.19 6.92
CA ALA A 26 5.36 -10.67 7.28
C ALA A 26 5.15 -9.23 6.80
N VAL A 27 6.15 -8.35 6.96
CA VAL A 27 6.07 -6.96 6.47
C VAL A 27 5.96 -6.93 4.95
N ASN A 28 6.79 -7.68 4.23
CA ASN A 28 6.74 -7.73 2.76
C ASN A 28 5.41 -8.33 2.27
N SER A 29 4.94 -9.41 2.91
CA SER A 29 3.66 -10.03 2.58
C SER A 29 2.50 -9.07 2.81
N MET A 30 2.53 -8.30 3.91
CA MET A 30 1.52 -7.29 4.22
C MET A 30 1.50 -6.18 3.17
N GLN A 31 2.66 -5.63 2.81
CA GLN A 31 2.76 -4.57 1.79
C GLN A 31 2.20 -5.03 0.44
N ASN A 32 2.54 -6.23 -0.01
CA ASN A 32 2.04 -6.77 -1.27
C ASN A 32 0.52 -6.96 -1.24
N LYS A 33 -0.02 -7.57 -0.17
CA LYS A 33 -1.47 -7.78 -0.04
C LYS A 33 -2.26 -6.48 0.03
N VAL A 34 -1.72 -5.48 0.72
CA VAL A 34 -2.33 -4.15 0.81
C VAL A 34 -2.35 -3.48 -0.57
N LEU A 35 -1.25 -3.56 -1.32
CA LEU A 35 -1.18 -3.02 -2.67
C LEU A 35 -2.14 -3.74 -3.63
N ASP A 36 -2.22 -5.07 -3.53
CA ASP A 36 -3.15 -5.87 -4.34
C ASP A 36 -4.61 -5.52 -4.01
N ALA A 37 -4.95 -5.37 -2.73
CA ALA A 37 -6.28 -4.94 -2.32
C ALA A 37 -6.62 -3.53 -2.83
N ALA A 38 -5.68 -2.59 -2.76
CA ALA A 38 -5.83 -1.24 -3.30
C ALA A 38 -6.05 -1.28 -4.81
N ARG A 39 -5.28 -2.10 -5.54
CA ARG A 39 -5.42 -2.26 -6.99
C ARG A 39 -6.76 -2.87 -7.38
N SER A 40 -7.19 -3.93 -6.69
CA SER A 40 -8.50 -4.54 -6.93
C SER A 40 -9.64 -3.56 -6.66
N LYS A 41 -9.58 -2.82 -5.54
CA LYS A 41 -10.55 -1.76 -5.22
C LYS A 41 -10.59 -0.72 -6.34
N LEU A 42 -9.44 -0.15 -6.72
CA LEU A 42 -9.36 0.87 -7.76
C LEU A 42 -9.93 0.40 -9.10
N LEU A 43 -9.64 -0.83 -9.51
CA LEU A 43 -10.19 -1.38 -10.75
C LEU A 43 -11.71 -1.56 -10.69
N SER A 44 -12.22 -2.07 -9.56
CA SER A 44 -13.65 -2.20 -9.33
C SER A 44 -14.34 -0.84 -9.31
N ASP A 45 -13.79 0.14 -8.60
CA ASP A 45 -14.38 1.47 -8.45
C ASP A 45 -14.27 2.29 -9.74
N ALA A 46 -13.19 2.14 -10.51
CA ALA A 46 -13.09 2.71 -11.84
C ALA A 46 -14.17 2.17 -12.78
N ALA A 47 -14.38 0.84 -12.79
CA ALA A 47 -15.42 0.21 -13.61
C ALA A 47 -16.84 0.57 -13.14
N LEU A 48 -17.07 0.65 -11.83
CA LEU A 48 -18.33 1.10 -11.26
C LEU A 48 -18.61 2.56 -11.60
N GLY A 49 -17.60 3.42 -11.55
CA GLY A 49 -17.73 4.83 -11.92
C GLY A 49 -18.07 5.01 -13.40
N GLU A 50 -17.43 4.25 -14.30
CA GLU A 50 -17.80 4.22 -15.73
C GLU A 50 -19.23 3.72 -15.93
N ALA A 51 -19.61 2.60 -15.30
CA ALA A 51 -20.95 2.05 -15.42
C ALA A 51 -22.03 3.01 -14.87
N PHE A 52 -21.74 3.69 -13.76
CA PHE A 52 -22.61 4.72 -13.20
C PHE A 52 -22.76 5.90 -14.15
N LEU A 53 -21.65 6.33 -14.77
CA LEU A 53 -21.62 7.43 -15.71
C LEU A 53 -22.36 7.08 -17.01
N ASP A 54 -22.21 5.86 -17.53
CA ASP A 54 -22.97 5.33 -18.67
C ASP A 54 -24.46 5.19 -18.36
N GLN A 55 -24.83 4.85 -17.13
CA GLN A 55 -26.22 4.75 -16.70
C GLN A 55 -26.89 6.13 -16.57
N GLN A 56 -26.18 7.12 -16.02
CA GLN A 56 -26.71 8.48 -15.82
C GLN A 56 -26.72 9.29 -17.12
N ILE A 57 -25.69 9.12 -17.95
CA ILE A 57 -25.47 9.86 -19.19
C ILE A 57 -25.14 8.84 -20.29
N PRO A 58 -26.14 8.18 -20.88
CA PRO A 58 -25.89 7.21 -21.94
C PRO A 58 -25.35 7.90 -23.20
N GLY A 59 -24.47 7.19 -23.91
CA GLY A 59 -23.97 7.60 -25.22
C GLY A 59 -22.45 7.81 -25.28
N ASP A 60 -21.99 8.20 -26.46
CA ASP A 60 -20.58 8.22 -26.83
C ASP A 60 -19.85 9.46 -26.31
N TRP A 61 -18.55 9.31 -26.08
CA TRP A 61 -17.67 10.45 -25.82
C TRP A 61 -17.35 11.19 -27.11
N ILE A 62 -17.48 12.52 -27.08
CA ILE A 62 -17.28 13.37 -28.27
C ILE A 62 -16.66 14.69 -27.84
N ILE A 63 -15.66 15.18 -28.58
CA ILE A 63 -15.21 16.57 -28.47
C ILE A 63 -16.05 17.43 -29.42
N LYS A 64 -16.74 18.45 -28.88
CA LYS A 64 -17.54 19.41 -29.65
C LYS A 64 -17.15 20.82 -29.21
N GLU A 65 -16.88 21.69 -30.18
CA GLU A 65 -16.52 23.10 -29.92
C GLU A 65 -15.32 23.26 -28.95
N GLY A 66 -14.41 22.29 -28.89
CA GLY A 66 -13.22 22.32 -28.05
C GLY A 66 -13.41 21.76 -26.63
N ASP A 67 -14.63 21.39 -26.23
CA ASP A 67 -14.91 20.79 -24.93
C ASP A 67 -15.25 19.29 -25.04
N LEU A 68 -15.01 18.54 -23.98
CA LEU A 68 -15.37 17.12 -23.87
C LEU A 68 -16.85 16.98 -23.46
N TYR A 69 -17.56 16.13 -24.20
CA TYR A 69 -18.94 15.75 -23.94
C TYR A 69 -19.07 14.25 -23.81
N LYS A 70 -20.05 13.83 -23.01
CA LYS A 70 -20.66 12.50 -23.13
C LYS A 70 -22.07 12.68 -23.68
N ASP A 71 -22.26 12.24 -24.92
CA ASP A 71 -23.43 12.51 -25.76
C ASP A 71 -23.73 14.02 -25.90
N SER A 72 -24.70 14.50 -25.11
CA SER A 72 -25.20 15.87 -25.08
C SER A 72 -24.75 16.65 -23.82
N VAL A 73 -24.13 15.98 -22.85
CA VAL A 73 -23.72 16.57 -21.58
C VAL A 73 -22.26 17.01 -21.64
N LYS A 74 -22.00 18.30 -21.41
CA LYS A 74 -20.65 18.84 -21.26
C LYS A 74 -20.03 18.29 -19.98
N MET A 75 -18.78 17.83 -20.09
CA MET A 75 -18.03 17.23 -18.99
C MET A 75 -17.04 18.21 -18.37
N ASN A 76 -16.57 19.20 -19.13
CA ASN A 76 -15.73 20.27 -18.58
C ASN A 76 -16.52 21.05 -17.52
N ASP A 77 -15.92 21.20 -16.35
CA ASP A 77 -16.51 21.77 -15.12
C ASP A 77 -17.73 21.01 -14.55
N ASN A 78 -18.02 19.79 -15.05
CA ASN A 78 -19.09 18.97 -14.52
C ASN A 78 -18.65 18.18 -13.27
N PHE A 79 -18.64 18.87 -12.14
CA PHE A 79 -18.13 18.31 -10.88
C PHE A 79 -19.08 17.34 -10.18
N GLY A 80 -20.39 17.43 -10.45
CA GLY A 80 -21.40 16.68 -9.69
C GLY A 80 -21.20 15.16 -9.80
N ILE A 81 -20.81 14.67 -10.97
CA ILE A 81 -20.61 13.22 -11.20
C ILE A 81 -19.34 12.70 -10.52
N VAL A 82 -18.22 13.43 -10.63
CA VAL A 82 -16.94 13.02 -10.01
C VAL A 82 -16.98 13.14 -8.49
N ASP A 83 -17.71 14.13 -7.97
CA ASP A 83 -17.97 14.26 -6.54
C ASP A 83 -18.83 13.11 -6.05
N ARG A 84 -19.94 12.82 -6.75
CA ARG A 84 -20.85 11.75 -6.33
C ARG A 84 -20.18 10.39 -6.30
N ILE A 85 -19.37 10.07 -7.31
CA ILE A 85 -18.60 8.81 -7.33
C ILE A 85 -17.60 8.81 -6.17
N GLY A 86 -16.84 9.91 -5.98
CA GLY A 86 -15.89 10.02 -4.88
C GLY A 86 -16.52 9.90 -3.50
N GLU A 87 -17.72 10.44 -3.29
CA GLU A 87 -18.49 10.28 -2.04
C GLU A 87 -18.90 8.81 -1.79
N LEU A 88 -19.27 8.09 -2.85
CA LEU A 88 -19.72 6.71 -2.76
C LEU A 88 -18.56 5.72 -2.55
N THR A 89 -17.41 5.98 -3.17
CA THR A 89 -16.27 5.04 -3.14
C THR A 89 -15.17 5.45 -2.16
N GLY A 90 -15.17 6.71 -1.71
CA GLY A 90 -14.09 7.31 -0.94
C GLY A 90 -12.84 7.65 -1.76
N ASP A 91 -12.94 7.64 -3.09
CA ASP A 91 -11.80 7.86 -3.99
C ASP A 91 -11.73 9.29 -4.52
N THR A 92 -10.56 9.63 -5.03
CA THR A 92 -10.41 10.76 -5.95
C THR A 92 -10.77 10.33 -7.36
N VAL A 93 -11.52 11.16 -8.06
CA VAL A 93 -12.08 10.87 -9.39
C VAL A 93 -11.83 12.08 -10.29
N THR A 94 -11.46 11.83 -11.54
CA THR A 94 -11.17 12.89 -12.51
C THR A 94 -11.48 12.44 -13.93
N VAL A 95 -12.05 13.35 -14.71
CA VAL A 95 -12.15 13.26 -16.16
C VAL A 95 -11.11 14.22 -16.74
N PHE A 96 -10.29 13.70 -17.64
CA PHE A 96 -9.37 14.49 -18.45
C PHE A 96 -9.86 14.57 -19.89
N GLN A 97 -9.67 15.73 -20.51
CA GLN A 97 -9.70 15.89 -21.96
C GLN A 97 -8.25 15.91 -22.42
N ASP A 98 -7.88 15.00 -23.32
CA ASP A 98 -6.48 14.66 -23.57
C ASP A 98 -5.73 14.41 -22.24
N ASP A 99 -4.69 15.18 -21.95
CA ASP A 99 -3.91 15.10 -20.71
C ASP A 99 -4.33 16.11 -19.64
N THR A 100 -5.36 16.92 -19.87
CA THR A 100 -5.74 18.05 -19.01
C THR A 100 -7.00 17.77 -18.20
N ARG A 101 -6.96 18.04 -16.89
CA ARG A 101 -8.11 17.84 -15.99
C ARG A 101 -9.23 18.82 -16.30
N VAL A 102 -10.39 18.29 -16.69
CA VAL A 102 -11.58 19.09 -17.00
C VAL A 102 -12.68 18.97 -15.95
N ALA A 103 -12.75 17.86 -15.22
CA ALA A 103 -13.61 17.73 -14.04
C ALA A 103 -12.94 16.84 -12.99
N THR A 104 -12.77 17.33 -11.77
CA THR A 104 -12.05 16.60 -10.71
C THR A 104 -12.62 16.91 -9.33
N ASN A 105 -12.61 15.91 -8.44
CA ASN A 105 -12.82 16.11 -7.01
C ASN A 105 -11.51 16.29 -6.22
N VAL A 106 -10.36 16.21 -6.89
CA VAL A 106 -9.05 16.47 -6.29
C VAL A 106 -8.92 17.96 -6.00
N LYS A 107 -8.46 18.27 -4.79
CA LYS A 107 -8.19 19.63 -4.35
C LYS A 107 -6.70 19.86 -4.16
N ASP A 108 -6.25 21.08 -4.43
CA ASP A 108 -4.89 21.56 -4.12
C ASP A 108 -4.73 21.90 -2.63
N ALA A 109 -3.55 22.40 -2.26
CA ALA A 109 -3.22 22.74 -0.87
C ALA A 109 -4.07 23.91 -0.34
N GLU A 110 -4.55 24.77 -1.23
CA GLU A 110 -5.41 25.91 -0.96
C GLU A 110 -6.90 25.51 -0.90
N GLY A 111 -7.23 24.27 -1.24
CA GLY A 111 -8.58 23.71 -1.21
C GLY A 111 -9.39 23.93 -2.50
N ASN A 112 -8.78 24.49 -3.55
CA ASN A 112 -9.40 24.66 -4.86
C ASN A 112 -9.32 23.36 -5.67
N ARG A 113 -10.24 23.16 -6.61
CA ARG A 113 -10.18 21.99 -7.50
C ARG A 113 -8.98 22.10 -8.42
N ALA A 114 -8.24 21.01 -8.57
CA ALA A 114 -7.05 20.94 -9.42
C ALA A 114 -7.38 20.80 -10.92
N VAL A 115 -8.35 21.57 -11.41
CA VAL A 115 -8.67 21.68 -12.85
C VAL A 115 -7.52 22.33 -13.61
N ASN A 116 -7.43 22.11 -14.92
CA ASN A 116 -6.38 22.64 -15.81
C ASN A 116 -4.94 22.18 -15.48
N THR A 117 -4.77 21.22 -14.57
CA THR A 117 -3.49 20.54 -14.37
C THR A 117 -3.37 19.34 -15.31
N GLN A 118 -2.13 18.97 -15.66
CA GLN A 118 -1.85 17.89 -16.61
C GLN A 118 -1.54 16.56 -15.91
N ALA A 119 -1.86 15.46 -16.60
CA ALA A 119 -1.37 14.15 -16.25
C ALA A 119 0.17 14.07 -16.42
N THR A 120 0.80 13.10 -15.76
CA THR A 120 2.25 12.89 -15.91
C THR A 120 2.59 12.32 -17.29
N ASP A 121 3.83 12.55 -17.75
CA ASP A 121 4.28 12.04 -19.06
C ASP A 121 4.11 10.52 -19.22
N VAL A 122 4.31 9.77 -18.13
CA VAL A 122 4.12 8.31 -18.15
C VAL A 122 2.66 7.95 -18.38
N VAL A 123 1.73 8.65 -17.74
CA VAL A 123 0.29 8.45 -17.95
C VAL A 123 -0.10 8.86 -19.36
N LYS A 124 0.37 10.02 -19.83
CA LYS A 124 0.12 10.50 -21.19
C LYS A 124 0.56 9.45 -22.22
N LYS A 125 1.80 8.97 -22.12
CA LYS A 125 2.34 7.97 -23.03
C LYS A 125 1.57 6.65 -22.98
N THR A 126 1.30 6.13 -21.79
CA THR A 126 0.64 4.83 -21.66
C THR A 126 -0.84 4.89 -22.05
N VAL A 127 -1.54 5.95 -21.69
CA VAL A 127 -2.99 6.00 -21.86
C VAL A 127 -3.39 6.65 -23.17
N LEU A 128 -2.82 7.81 -23.51
CA LEU A 128 -3.19 8.54 -24.73
C LEU A 128 -2.46 7.98 -25.95
N ASP A 129 -1.14 7.78 -25.87
CA ASP A 129 -0.36 7.37 -27.05
C ASP A 129 -0.50 5.87 -27.33
N GLN A 130 -0.55 5.03 -26.29
CA GLN A 130 -0.63 3.56 -26.42
C GLN A 130 -2.05 3.01 -26.29
N GLY A 131 -3.01 3.79 -25.77
CA GLY A 131 -4.37 3.31 -25.52
C GLY A 131 -4.46 2.26 -24.41
N GLU A 132 -3.45 2.16 -23.54
CA GLU A 132 -3.38 1.15 -22.48
C GLU A 132 -3.82 1.73 -21.13
N THR A 133 -4.38 0.89 -20.25
CA THR A 133 -4.69 1.31 -18.89
C THR A 133 -3.42 1.39 -18.05
N TYR A 134 -3.14 2.56 -17.48
CA TYR A 134 -2.06 2.72 -16.51
C TYR A 134 -2.57 2.42 -15.09
N ILE A 135 -1.85 1.58 -14.36
CA ILE A 135 -2.14 1.24 -12.96
C ILE A 135 -0.84 1.40 -12.17
N GLY A 136 -0.84 2.27 -11.16
CA GLY A 136 0.36 2.47 -10.36
C GLY A 136 0.33 3.69 -9.45
N LYS A 137 1.51 4.03 -8.93
CA LYS A 137 1.73 5.21 -8.09
C LYS A 137 1.85 6.46 -8.96
N ALA A 138 1.05 7.49 -8.68
CA ALA A 138 1.17 8.80 -9.29
C ALA A 138 1.16 9.91 -8.24
N ASN A 139 1.92 10.98 -8.50
CA ASN A 139 1.84 12.21 -7.72
C ASN A 139 0.69 13.05 -8.27
N VAL A 140 -0.30 13.29 -7.43
CA VAL A 140 -1.52 14.02 -7.74
C VAL A 140 -1.56 15.23 -6.83
N VAL A 141 -1.13 16.37 -7.39
CA VAL A 141 -1.14 17.68 -6.70
C VAL A 141 -0.37 17.65 -5.37
N GLY A 142 0.80 17.00 -5.36
CA GLY A 142 1.68 16.91 -4.20
C GLY A 142 1.45 15.68 -3.32
N VAL A 143 0.39 14.89 -3.58
CA VAL A 143 0.09 13.68 -2.81
C VAL A 143 0.31 12.43 -3.66
N TRP A 144 1.07 11.47 -3.14
CA TRP A 144 1.23 10.17 -3.76
C TRP A 144 -0.03 9.32 -3.59
N ASN A 145 -0.59 8.87 -4.70
CA ASN A 145 -1.80 8.04 -4.76
C ASN A 145 -1.50 6.71 -5.45
N GLN A 146 -2.20 5.64 -5.09
CA GLN A 146 -2.42 4.52 -5.99
C GLN A 146 -3.52 4.94 -6.97
N THR A 147 -3.34 4.65 -8.25
CA THR A 147 -4.17 5.23 -9.31
C THR A 147 -4.42 4.25 -10.44
N VAL A 148 -5.58 4.40 -11.05
CA VAL A 148 -5.96 3.80 -12.33
C VAL A 148 -6.30 4.93 -13.29
N TYR A 149 -5.71 4.90 -14.48
CA TYR A 149 -6.01 5.79 -15.59
C TYR A 149 -6.40 4.96 -16.79
N LYS A 150 -7.65 5.09 -17.26
CA LYS A 150 -8.20 4.38 -18.40
C LYS A 150 -8.41 5.33 -19.58
N PRO A 151 -8.15 4.90 -20.82
CA PRO A 151 -8.42 5.72 -21.99
C PRO A 151 -9.93 5.92 -22.17
N ILE A 152 -10.33 7.17 -22.42
CA ILE A 152 -11.67 7.49 -22.90
C ILE A 152 -11.61 7.55 -24.41
N THR A 153 -12.39 6.69 -25.10
CA THR A 153 -12.43 6.65 -26.56
C THR A 153 -13.72 7.22 -27.11
N ASN A 154 -13.64 7.90 -28.25
CA ASN A 154 -14.80 8.32 -29.00
C ASN A 154 -15.40 7.18 -29.83
N ALA A 155 -16.51 7.44 -30.53
CA ALA A 155 -17.20 6.46 -31.39
C ALA A 155 -16.33 5.92 -32.55
N LYS A 156 -15.21 6.59 -32.89
CA LYS A 156 -14.25 6.15 -33.93
C LYS A 156 -13.11 5.31 -33.35
N GLY A 157 -13.07 5.10 -32.02
CA GLY A 157 -12.00 4.40 -31.33
C GLY A 157 -10.75 5.26 -31.05
N GLU A 158 -10.82 6.57 -31.27
CA GLU A 158 -9.72 7.50 -30.96
C GLU A 158 -9.74 7.83 -29.46
N VAL A 159 -8.58 7.79 -28.81
CA VAL A 159 -8.44 8.19 -27.40
C VAL A 159 -8.49 9.72 -27.32
N ILE A 160 -9.46 10.27 -26.60
CA ILE A 160 -9.73 11.72 -26.50
C ILE A 160 -9.71 12.24 -25.06
N GLY A 161 -9.34 11.39 -24.11
CA GLY A 161 -9.34 11.75 -22.70
C GLY A 161 -8.96 10.58 -21.81
N ILE A 162 -9.03 10.81 -20.50
CA ILE A 162 -8.62 9.85 -19.49
C ILE A 162 -9.65 9.81 -18.37
N TRP A 163 -10.07 8.60 -18.00
CA TRP A 163 -10.84 8.32 -16.81
C TRP A 163 -9.89 7.95 -15.67
N TYR A 164 -9.92 8.72 -14.60
CA TYR A 164 -9.02 8.57 -13.46
C TYR A 164 -9.77 8.26 -12.18
N VAL A 165 -9.25 7.28 -11.44
CA VAL A 165 -9.60 7.01 -10.04
C VAL A 165 -8.33 6.81 -9.22
N GLY A 166 -8.29 7.35 -8.00
CA GLY A 166 -7.12 7.23 -7.13
C GLY A 166 -7.45 7.20 -5.64
N ILE A 167 -6.62 6.46 -4.89
CA ILE A 167 -6.68 6.37 -3.43
C ILE A 167 -5.36 6.94 -2.85
N PRO A 168 -5.43 7.83 -1.85
CA PRO A 168 -4.23 8.32 -1.17
C PRO A 168 -3.40 7.19 -0.57
N ASN A 169 -2.10 7.14 -0.87
CA ASN A 169 -1.20 6.10 -0.32
C ASN A 169 -1.06 6.20 1.20
N THR A 170 -1.34 7.36 1.78
CA THR A 170 -1.18 7.65 3.21
C THR A 170 -1.92 6.66 4.11
N ILE A 171 -3.10 6.19 3.69
CA ILE A 171 -3.89 5.21 4.46
C ILE A 171 -3.16 3.86 4.49
N TYR A 172 -2.68 3.39 3.34
CA TYR A 172 -2.04 2.09 3.21
C TYR A 172 -0.62 2.06 3.80
N ASP A 173 0.14 3.13 3.59
CA ASP A 173 1.47 3.29 4.18
C ASP A 173 1.38 3.33 5.72
N LYS A 174 0.34 3.96 6.27
CA LYS A 174 0.07 3.96 7.70
C LYS A 174 -0.30 2.58 8.21
N LEU A 175 -1.22 1.87 7.54
CA LEU A 175 -1.58 0.49 7.91
C LEU A 175 -0.35 -0.44 7.93
N ALA A 176 0.51 -0.35 6.92
CA ALA A 176 1.74 -1.14 6.86
C ALA A 176 2.73 -0.75 7.97
N THR A 177 2.85 0.55 8.27
CA THR A 177 3.75 1.05 9.32
C THR A 177 3.27 0.66 10.72
N ASP A 178 1.97 0.78 10.99
CA ASP A 178 1.36 0.38 12.26
C ASP A 178 1.52 -1.13 12.49
N PHE A 179 1.27 -1.93 11.45
CA PHE A 179 1.51 -3.38 11.48
C PHE A 179 2.98 -3.71 11.77
N ARG A 180 3.93 -3.03 11.12
CA ARG A 180 5.37 -3.20 11.37
C ARG A 180 5.73 -2.86 12.82
N ASN A 181 5.23 -1.75 13.35
CA ASN A 181 5.52 -1.33 14.72
C ASN A 181 4.97 -2.33 15.75
N MET A 182 3.77 -2.84 15.52
CA MET A 182 3.16 -3.89 16.33
C MET A 182 3.98 -5.19 16.30
N LEU A 183 4.46 -5.61 15.12
CA LEU A 183 5.35 -6.76 14.99
C LEU A 183 6.67 -6.58 15.74
N ILE A 184 7.29 -5.40 15.65
CA ILE A 184 8.54 -5.10 16.38
C ILE A 184 8.31 -5.18 17.89
N LEU A 185 7.23 -4.57 18.38
CA LEU A 185 6.86 -4.62 19.79
C LEU A 185 6.70 -6.06 20.29
N PHE A 186 5.90 -6.87 19.59
CA PHE A 186 5.72 -8.28 19.95
C PHE A 186 7.00 -9.09 19.85
N SER A 187 7.86 -8.82 18.86
CA SER A 187 9.15 -9.52 18.72
C SER A 187 10.06 -9.23 19.91
N ILE A 188 10.13 -7.99 20.39
CA ILE A 188 10.93 -7.61 21.58
C ILE A 188 10.38 -8.33 22.82
N VAL A 189 9.06 -8.33 23.01
CA VAL A 189 8.43 -9.01 24.16
C VAL A 189 8.69 -10.51 24.11
N ALA A 190 8.52 -11.14 22.94
CA ALA A 190 8.75 -12.57 22.75
C ALA A 190 10.21 -12.97 23.01
N VAL A 191 11.18 -12.22 22.46
CA VAL A 191 12.62 -12.47 22.68
C VAL A 191 12.99 -12.28 24.15
N THR A 192 12.44 -11.26 24.82
CA THR A 192 12.70 -11.00 26.25
C THR A 192 12.18 -12.13 27.12
N LEU A 193 10.92 -12.55 26.92
CA LEU A 193 10.32 -13.66 27.65
C LEU A 193 11.07 -14.98 27.39
N ALA A 194 11.39 -15.27 26.12
CA ALA A 194 12.17 -16.45 25.77
C ALA A 194 13.55 -16.44 26.41
N GLY A 195 14.23 -15.29 26.42
CA GLY A 195 15.52 -15.11 27.08
C GLY A 195 15.46 -15.40 28.59
N ILE A 196 14.43 -14.93 29.29
CA ILE A 196 14.20 -15.21 30.72
C ILE A 196 13.98 -16.71 30.94
N VAL A 197 13.11 -17.34 30.14
CA VAL A 197 12.80 -18.78 30.24
C VAL A 197 14.04 -19.63 29.99
N ILE A 198 14.79 -19.33 28.92
CA ILE A 198 16.05 -20.01 28.59
C ILE A 198 17.06 -19.84 29.71
N TRP A 199 17.15 -18.66 30.32
CA TRP A 199 18.04 -18.42 31.45
C TRP A 199 17.67 -19.26 32.68
N ILE A 200 16.38 -19.35 33.03
CA ILE A 200 15.88 -20.18 34.14
C ILE A 200 16.17 -21.67 33.90
N ILE A 201 15.85 -22.17 32.71
CA ILE A 201 16.08 -23.58 32.34
C ILE A 201 17.58 -23.91 32.38
N THR A 202 18.40 -23.07 31.75
CA THR A 202 19.85 -23.28 31.72
C THR A 202 20.43 -23.25 33.14
N ASP A 203 19.93 -22.37 34.00
CA ASP A 203 20.36 -22.31 35.40
C ASP A 203 20.00 -23.60 36.17
N ARG A 204 18.78 -24.09 36.01
CA ARG A 204 18.32 -25.33 36.67
C ARG A 204 19.08 -26.56 36.19
N MET A 205 19.42 -26.64 34.91
CA MET A 205 20.14 -27.79 34.32
C MET A 205 21.64 -27.78 34.60
N THR A 206 22.29 -26.62 34.55
CA THR A 206 23.76 -26.55 34.69
C THR A 206 24.24 -26.54 36.13
N ARG A 207 23.41 -26.10 37.09
CA ARG A 207 23.77 -26.09 38.52
C ARG A 207 24.19 -27.47 39.07
N PRO A 208 23.42 -28.56 38.87
CA PRO A 208 23.82 -29.89 39.36
C PRO A 208 25.11 -30.40 38.71
N LEU A 209 25.31 -30.14 37.42
CA LEU A 209 26.51 -30.57 36.68
C LEU A 209 27.79 -29.92 37.24
N VAL A 210 27.74 -28.62 37.54
CA VAL A 210 28.87 -27.90 38.15
C VAL A 210 29.14 -28.39 39.58
N MET A 211 28.11 -28.81 40.32
CA MET A 211 28.29 -29.41 41.65
C MET A 211 28.97 -30.78 41.57
N LEU A 212 28.59 -31.63 40.61
CA LEU A 212 29.23 -32.92 40.39
C LEU A 212 30.70 -32.77 39.99
N GLU A 213 31.03 -31.84 39.09
CA GLU A 213 32.42 -31.51 38.75
C GLU A 213 33.26 -31.16 39.99
N LYS A 214 32.72 -30.33 40.89
CA LYS A 214 33.40 -29.95 42.13
C LYS A 214 33.59 -31.14 43.08
N VAL A 215 32.58 -31.99 43.25
CA VAL A 215 32.67 -33.17 44.13
C VAL A 215 33.70 -34.15 43.59
N THR A 216 33.67 -34.46 42.30
CA THR A 216 34.64 -35.38 41.68
C THR A 216 36.07 -34.84 41.76
N ASN A 217 36.27 -33.53 41.58
CA ASN A 217 37.60 -32.91 41.75
C ASN A 217 38.12 -32.98 43.18
N ARG A 218 37.25 -32.87 44.20
CA ARG A 218 37.65 -33.04 45.60
C ARG A 218 38.09 -34.49 45.89
N VAL A 219 37.29 -35.46 45.44
CA VAL A 219 37.63 -36.88 45.55
C VAL A 219 38.93 -37.21 44.80
N ALA A 220 39.15 -36.63 43.62
CA ALA A 220 40.38 -36.83 42.85
C ALA A 220 41.62 -36.18 43.50
N GLN A 221 41.44 -35.15 44.34
CA GLN A 221 42.51 -34.50 45.10
C GLN A 221 42.76 -35.17 46.46
N GLY A 222 42.01 -36.23 46.81
CA GLY A 222 42.19 -36.99 48.04
C GLY A 222 41.45 -36.43 49.27
N ASP A 223 40.53 -35.48 49.05
CA ASP A 223 39.64 -34.87 50.06
C ASP A 223 38.27 -35.55 50.15
#